data_AF-A0A1G1GD64-F1
#
_entry.id   AF-A0A1G1GD64-F1
#
_cell.length_a   1.000
_cell.length_b   1.000
_cell.length_c   1.000
_cell.angle_alpha   90.00
_cell.angle_beta   90.00
_cell.angle_gamma   90.00
#
_symmetry.space_group_name_H-M   'P 1'
#
loop_
_entity.id
_entity.type
_entity.pdbx_description
1 polymer ?
#
loop_
_entity_poly.entity_id
_entity_poly.type
_entity_poly.pdbx_seq_one_letter_code
_entity_poly.pdbx_strand_id
1 'polypeptide(L)' 'MSGISKEMTVNQVLKLYPKSVGVFTKFNIDACCGGNRSLEQAAKEDKAALEELMTALNQCTQ' A
#
# COMPACT_ATOMS: atom_id res chain seq x y z
N MET A 1 -0.66 3.07 -18.45
CA MET A 1 -1.45 3.19 -17.21
C MET A 1 -0.59 2.61 -16.10
N SER A 2 0.14 3.46 -15.39
CA SER A 2 1.10 3.02 -14.36
C SER A 2 0.55 3.41 -13.00
N GLY A 3 -0.51 2.73 -12.57
CA GLY A 3 -1.14 2.91 -11.26
C GLY A 3 -0.73 1.78 -10.30
N ILE A 4 -0.89 2.01 -9.00
CA ILE A 4 -0.70 0.97 -8.01
C ILE A 4 -1.94 0.08 -8.01
N SER A 5 -1.74 -1.24 -8.16
CA SER A 5 -2.81 -2.25 -8.13
C SER A 5 -2.86 -2.97 -6.80
N LYS A 6 -4.05 -3.36 -6.35
CA LYS A 6 -4.27 -4.03 -5.04
C LYS A 6 -3.60 -5.40 -4.91
N GLU A 7 -3.28 -6.02 -6.05
CA GLU A 7 -2.53 -7.28 -6.17
C GLU A 7 -1.02 -7.09 -5.94
N MET A 8 -0.52 -5.86 -6.06
CA MET A 8 0.88 -5.56 -5.77
C MET A 8 1.14 -5.76 -4.28
N THR A 9 2.35 -6.20 -3.96
CA THR A 9 2.76 -6.32 -2.56
C THR A 9 3.21 -4.99 -2.01
N VAL A 10 3.05 -4.81 -0.69
CA VAL A 10 3.51 -3.60 0.00
C VAL A 10 4.98 -3.30 -0.32
N ASN A 11 5.83 -4.34 -0.35
CA ASN A 11 7.26 -4.18 -0.66
C ASN A 11 7.51 -3.77 -2.12
N GLN A 12 6.76 -4.31 -3.09
CA GLN A 12 6.87 -3.84 -4.48
C GLN A 12 6.50 -2.37 -4.60
N VAL A 13 5.41 -1.96 -3.95
CA VAL A 13 4.94 -0.56 -3.97
C VAL A 13 5.94 0.36 -3.28
N LEU A 14 6.50 -0.03 -2.13
CA LEU A 14 7.54 0.74 -1.45
C LEU A 14 8.83 0.87 -2.28
N LYS A 15 9.24 -0.20 -2.99
CA LYS A 15 10.42 -0.19 -3.87
C LYS A 15 10.24 0.72 -5.08
N LEU A 16 9.04 0.72 -5.67
CA LEU A 16 8.73 1.54 -6.84
C LEU A 16 8.43 3.00 -6.45
N TYR A 17 7.73 3.19 -5.34
CA TYR A 17 7.21 4.47 -4.88
C TYR A 17 7.53 4.67 -3.39
N PRO A 18 8.77 5.07 -3.03
CA PRO A 18 9.14 5.26 -1.63
C PRO A 18 8.28 6.30 -0.89
N LYS A 19 7.66 7.26 -1.61
CA LYS A 19 6.69 8.22 -1.05
C LYS A 19 5.45 7.55 -0.44
N SER A 20 5.07 6.36 -0.94
CA SER A 20 3.94 5.60 -0.41
C SER A 20 4.12 5.15 1.04
N VAL A 21 5.36 5.16 1.58
CA VAL A 21 5.63 4.81 2.99
C VAL A 21 4.79 5.63 3.96
N GLY A 22 4.61 6.93 3.70
CA GLY A 22 3.80 7.81 4.55
C GLY A 22 2.32 7.42 4.54
N VAL A 23 1.83 6.89 3.41
CA VAL A 23 0.48 6.36 3.31
C VAL A 23 0.36 5.12 4.19
N PHE A 24 1.25 4.13 4.03
CA PHE A 24 1.21 2.92 4.85
C PHE A 24 1.29 3.20 6.36
N THR A 25 2.18 4.11 6.76
CA THR A 25 2.28 4.56 8.16
C THR A 25 0.99 5.21 8.65
N LYS A 26 0.34 6.04 7.82
CA LYS A 26 -0.94 6.69 8.18
C LYS A 26 -2.07 5.67 8.37
N PHE A 27 -2.08 4.61 7.58
CA PHE A 27 -3.07 3.53 7.66
C PHE A 27 -2.68 2.43 8.67
N ASN A 28 -1.60 2.60 9.45
CA ASN A 28 -1.08 1.58 10.37
C ASN A 28 -0.80 0.21 9.71
N ILE A 29 -0.46 0.21 8.42
CA ILE A 29 -0.15 -1.03 7.69
C ILE A 29 1.28 -1.45 8.01
N ASP A 30 1.42 -2.58 8.68
CA ASP A 30 2.73 -3.09 9.10
C ASP A 30 3.48 -3.75 7.93
N ALA A 31 4.28 -2.94 7.24
CA ALA A 31 5.14 -3.40 6.15
C ALA A 31 6.37 -4.19 6.64
N CYS A 32 6.67 -4.16 7.94
CA CYS A 32 7.95 -4.64 8.49
C CYS A 32 7.99 -6.17 8.58
N CYS A 33 6.85 -6.82 8.88
CA CYS A 33 6.73 -8.29 8.91
C CYS A 33 5.88 -8.86 7.75
N GLY A 34 5.22 -7.99 6.98
CA GLY A 34 4.20 -8.36 5.99
C GLY A 34 4.54 -8.05 4.53
N GLY A 35 5.76 -7.65 4.19
CA GLY A 35 6.12 -7.13 2.86
C GLY A 35 5.83 -8.03 1.64
N ASN A 36 5.54 -9.32 1.84
CA ASN A 36 5.13 -10.26 0.79
C ASN A 36 3.60 -10.36 0.59
N ARG A 37 2.80 -9.64 1.38
CA ARG A 37 1.35 -9.62 1.26
C ARG A 37 0.91 -8.54 0.28
N SER A 38 -0.17 -8.83 -0.44
CA SER A 38 -0.84 -7.89 -1.34
C SER A 38 -1.43 -6.73 -0.53
N LEU A 39 -1.57 -5.55 -1.14
CA LEU A 39 -2.24 -4.40 -0.53
C LEU A 39 -3.64 -4.75 -0.02
N GLU A 40 -4.38 -5.58 -0.75
CA GLU A 40 -5.71 -6.04 -0.34
C GLU A 40 -5.68 -6.84 0.97
N GLN A 41 -4.71 -7.75 1.11
CA GLN A 41 -4.55 -8.54 2.34
C GLN A 41 -4.13 -7.66 3.50
N ALA A 42 -3.11 -6.82 3.30
CA ALA A 42 -2.63 -5.90 4.32
C ALA A 42 -3.77 -4.99 4.82
N ALA A 43 -4.52 -4.37 3.90
CA ALA A 43 -5.67 -3.55 4.26
C ALA A 43 -6.73 -4.33 5.04
N LYS A 44 -7.03 -5.56 4.63
CA LYS A 44 -8.04 -6.40 5.30
C LYS A 44 -7.60 -6.85 6.70
N GLU A 45 -6.33 -7.21 6.88
CA GLU A 45 -5.77 -7.65 8.16
C GLU A 45 -5.64 -6.49 9.16
N ASP A 46 -5.14 -5.35 8.69
CA ASP A 46 -4.98 -4.12 9.49
C ASP A 46 -6.31 -3.34 9.65
N LYS A 47 -7.42 -3.86 9.09
CA LYS A 47 -8.74 -3.21 9.04
C LYS A 47 -8.70 -1.79 8.44
N ALA A 48 -7.74 -1.54 7.55
CA ALA A 48 -7.66 -0.32 6.78
C ALA A 48 -8.64 -0.34 5.60
N ALA A 49 -9.21 0.82 5.28
CA ALA A 49 -10.07 0.97 4.11
C ALA A 49 -9.25 0.84 2.83
N LEU A 50 -9.42 -0.29 2.13
CA LEU A 50 -8.67 -0.57 0.89
C LEU A 50 -8.87 0.52 -0.17
N GLU A 51 -10.09 1.04 -0.32
CA GLU A 51 -10.36 2.11 -1.28
C GLU A 51 -9.58 3.39 -0.95
N GLU A 52 -9.62 3.86 0.30
CA GLU A 52 -8.88 5.04 0.72
C GLU A 52 -7.36 4.84 0.60
N LEU A 53 -6.88 3.65 0.95
CA LEU A 53 -5.48 3.26 0.78
C LEU A 53 -5.09 3.34 -0.71
N MET A 54 -5.86 2.72 -1.60
CA MET A 54 -5.61 2.73 -3.04
C MET A 54 -5.63 4.15 -3.61
N THR A 55 -6.56 5.00 -3.19
CA THR A 55 -6.61 6.41 -3.61
C THR A 55 -5.36 7.16 -3.17
N ALA A 56 -4.97 7.04 -1.89
CA ALA A 56 -3.77 7.71 -1.37
C ALA A 56 -2.48 7.19 -2.02
N LEU A 57 -2.42 5.89 -2.33
CA LEU A 57 -1.30 5.29 -3.04
C LEU A 57 -1.21 5.79 -4.48
N ASN A 58 -2.32 5.82 -5.22
CA ASN A 58 -2.35 6.35 -6.59
C ASN A 58 -2.03 7.85 -6.65
N GLN A 59 -2.25 8.61 -5.59
CA GLN A 59 -1.77 9.99 -5.50
C GLN A 59 -0.23 10.07 -5.37
N CYS A 60 0.43 9.02 -4.89
CA CYS A 60 1.89 8.97 -4.82
C CYS A 60 2.56 8.57 -6.15
N THR A 61 1.78 8.16 -7.16
CA THR A 61 2.29 7.81 -8.50
C THR A 61 2.38 9.00 -9.46
N GLN A 62 1.85 10.17 -9.07
CA GLN A 62 1.94 11.43 -9.81
C GLN A 62 3.15 12.25 -9.37
#